data_AF-A0A5A9NIQ8-F1
#
_entry.id   AF-A0A5A9NIQ8-F1
#
_cell.length_a   1.000
_cell.length_b   1.000
_cell.length_c   1.000
_cell.angle_alpha   90.00
_cell.angle_beta   90.00
_cell.angle_gamma   90.00
#
_symmetry.space_group_name_H-M   'P 1'
#
loop_
_entity.id
_entity.type
_entity.pdbx_description
1 polymer ?
#
loop_
_entity_poly.entity_id
_entity_poly.type
_entity_poly.pdbx_seq_one_letter_code
_entity_poly.pdbx_strand_id
1 'polypeptide(L)'
;MLAMMLLIKPRSGDAHGGRRSWTSGQQEELQLQALATLSTIAPLMLDDYITCQANTCLLLLLDWCLHADSFSGQGHSFHGTGGRGGKKAQMRFCIRVLRSMVCVGHEPLIQDLCDQGALGQLLGVLRWFLDTQETEDDVSLEIQMDSQLILSVLCEGDLHRKELFGSDGVEILLQYLNVDAQLIFSGLGHNKLLLSTVDCVWSCVIGCFNTEDVFLERRGVHLLLRLLQASPRHMLSTLIGTLLELCENPQALPHVLSWRGEKDVTAPQLLLEIWRKEEELMGITRDQRGSITGTDHSNVF
;
A
#
# COMPACT_ATOMS: atom_id res chain seq x y z
N MET A 1 16.97 -17.30 -14.00
CA MET A 1 16.52 -17.13 -12.60
C MET A 1 17.67 -17.29 -11.59
N LEU A 2 18.23 -18.49 -11.41
CA LEU A 2 19.23 -18.79 -10.36
C LEU A 2 20.42 -17.81 -10.28
N ALA A 3 21.00 -17.42 -11.42
CA ALA A 3 22.12 -16.47 -11.44
C ALA A 3 21.74 -15.08 -10.87
N MET A 4 20.51 -14.61 -11.11
CA MET A 4 20.01 -13.36 -10.52
C MET A 4 19.77 -13.54 -9.03
N MET A 5 19.22 -14.68 -8.60
CA MET A 5 19.01 -14.98 -7.18
C MET A 5 20.32 -15.01 -6.38
N LEU A 6 21.43 -15.42 -6.99
CA LEU A 6 22.76 -15.35 -6.35
C LEU A 6 23.26 -13.92 -6.18
N LEU A 7 22.87 -12.99 -7.05
CA LEU A 7 23.30 -11.58 -7.00
C LEU A 7 22.51 -10.75 -5.97
N ILE A 8 21.34 -11.22 -5.54
CA ILE A 8 20.48 -10.44 -4.63
C ILE A 8 20.69 -10.70 -3.14
N LYS A 9 21.50 -11.69 -2.76
CA LYS A 9 21.69 -12.07 -1.35
C LYS A 9 22.20 -10.90 -0.48
N PRO A 10 21.77 -10.80 0.79
CA PRO A 10 22.30 -9.82 1.75
C PRO A 10 23.83 -9.89 1.84
N ARG A 11 24.49 -8.75 1.99
CA ARG A 11 25.95 -8.72 2.17
C ARG A 11 26.29 -8.87 3.64
N SER A 12 26.94 -9.97 4.00
CA SER A 12 27.79 -10.01 5.18
C SER A 12 29.10 -9.29 4.84
N GLY A 13 29.51 -8.33 5.67
CA GLY A 13 30.83 -7.71 5.55
C GLY A 13 31.91 -8.79 5.43
N ASP A 14 32.80 -8.62 4.46
CA ASP A 14 33.94 -9.49 4.14
C ASP A 14 33.66 -10.82 3.43
N ALA A 15 33.61 -10.76 2.09
CA ALA A 15 34.01 -11.87 1.23
C ALA A 15 35.24 -11.48 0.40
N HIS A 16 36.40 -11.40 1.06
CA HIS A 16 37.70 -11.41 0.39
C HIS A 16 38.01 -12.85 -0.04
N GLY A 17 37.56 -13.26 -1.23
CA GLY A 17 37.73 -14.63 -1.70
C GLY A 17 37.53 -14.81 -3.20
N GLY A 18 38.46 -14.27 -4.00
CA GLY A 18 38.79 -14.60 -5.40
C GLY A 18 37.71 -15.13 -6.37
N ARG A 19 37.27 -14.27 -7.32
CA ARG A 19 37.46 -14.36 -8.79
C ARG A 19 36.76 -13.15 -9.42
N ARG A 20 37.54 -12.16 -9.92
CA ARG A 20 37.11 -10.77 -10.26
C ARG A 20 36.43 -10.06 -9.09
N SER A 21 37.21 -9.38 -8.25
CA SER A 21 36.69 -8.55 -7.16
C SER A 21 36.06 -7.27 -7.73
N TRP A 22 34.76 -7.32 -8.00
CA TRP A 22 33.96 -6.13 -8.27
C TRP A 22 34.07 -5.16 -7.09
N THR A 23 34.12 -3.85 -7.36
CA THR A 23 34.08 -2.84 -6.29
C THR A 23 32.73 -2.84 -5.58
N SER A 24 32.64 -2.28 -4.38
CA SER A 24 31.36 -2.20 -3.64
C SER A 24 30.23 -1.57 -4.48
N GLY A 25 30.55 -0.50 -5.23
CA GLY A 25 29.61 0.16 -6.13
C GLY A 25 29.25 -0.68 -7.37
N GLN A 26 30.20 -1.40 -7.97
CA GLN A 26 29.88 -2.33 -9.07
C GLN A 26 28.99 -3.47 -8.62
N GLN A 27 29.24 -4.01 -7.43
CA GLN A 27 28.38 -5.05 -6.84
C GLN A 27 26.98 -4.49 -6.54
N GLU A 28 26.89 -3.26 -6.04
CA GLU A 28 25.61 -2.59 -5.74
C GLU A 28 24.80 -2.47 -7.02
N GLU A 29 25.43 -2.01 -8.10
CA GLU A 29 24.74 -1.90 -9.37
C GLU A 29 24.30 -3.25 -9.92
N LEU A 30 25.14 -4.29 -9.83
CA LEU A 30 24.75 -5.63 -10.27
C LEU A 30 23.56 -6.19 -9.47
N GLN A 31 23.52 -5.95 -8.16
CA GLN A 31 22.41 -6.36 -7.30
C GLN A 31 21.13 -5.62 -7.66
N LEU A 32 21.19 -4.30 -7.82
CA LEU A 32 20.03 -3.47 -8.16
C LEU A 32 19.52 -3.78 -9.58
N GLN A 33 20.42 -3.98 -10.54
CA GLN A 33 20.08 -4.43 -11.89
C GLN A 33 19.41 -5.81 -11.86
N ALA A 34 19.89 -6.74 -11.04
CA ALA A 34 19.30 -8.06 -10.90
C ALA A 34 17.87 -7.97 -10.35
N LEU A 35 17.64 -7.19 -9.29
CA LEU A 35 16.30 -6.98 -8.72
C LEU A 35 15.37 -6.28 -9.73
N ALA A 36 15.84 -5.23 -10.41
CA ALA A 36 15.07 -4.55 -11.44
C ALA A 36 14.65 -5.51 -12.56
N THR A 37 15.58 -6.36 -13.01
CA THR A 37 15.29 -7.36 -14.05
C THR A 37 14.29 -8.41 -13.55
N LEU A 38 14.48 -8.92 -12.32
CA LEU A 38 13.57 -9.88 -11.69
C LEU A 38 12.13 -9.37 -11.62
N SER A 39 11.93 -8.07 -11.34
CA SER A 39 10.59 -7.48 -11.26
C SER A 39 9.79 -7.55 -12.57
N THR A 40 10.46 -7.78 -13.70
CA THR A 40 9.85 -7.92 -15.02
C THR A 40 9.79 -9.38 -15.46
N ILE A 41 10.86 -10.16 -15.24
CA ILE A 41 10.96 -11.52 -15.79
C ILE A 41 10.42 -12.60 -14.86
N ALA A 42 10.43 -12.40 -13.54
CA ALA A 42 10.02 -13.42 -12.59
C ALA A 42 8.54 -13.83 -12.72
N PRO A 43 7.59 -12.90 -12.97
CA PRO A 43 6.20 -13.26 -13.26
C PRO A 43 6.03 -14.19 -14.48
N LEU A 44 6.96 -14.11 -15.44
CA LEU A 44 6.97 -14.94 -16.66
C LEU A 44 7.67 -16.29 -16.46
N MET A 45 8.33 -16.49 -15.32
CA MET A 45 9.20 -17.63 -15.02
C MET A 45 8.86 -18.21 -13.64
N LEU A 46 7.57 -18.41 -13.38
CA LEU A 46 7.03 -18.79 -12.06
C LEU A 46 7.65 -20.09 -11.53
N ASP A 47 7.76 -21.13 -12.36
CA ASP A 47 8.33 -22.43 -11.96
C ASP A 47 9.79 -22.29 -11.49
N ASP A 48 10.59 -21.50 -12.23
CA ASP A 48 11.97 -21.23 -11.88
C ASP A 48 12.07 -20.39 -10.60
N TYR A 49 11.16 -19.43 -10.42
CA TYR A 49 11.09 -18.59 -9.21
C TYR A 49 10.83 -19.44 -7.97
N ILE A 50 9.84 -20.34 -8.04
CA ILE A 50 9.48 -21.27 -6.95
C ILE A 50 10.64 -22.25 -6.69
N THR A 51 11.20 -22.84 -7.75
CA THR A 51 12.34 -23.78 -7.64
C THR A 51 13.56 -23.15 -6.98
N CYS A 52 13.78 -21.84 -7.20
CA CYS A 52 14.89 -21.10 -6.61
C CYS A 52 14.62 -20.60 -5.17
N GLN A 53 13.46 -20.92 -4.56
CA GLN A 53 13.06 -20.41 -3.23
C GLN A 53 13.17 -18.88 -3.15
N ALA A 54 12.68 -18.19 -4.18
CA ALA A 54 12.94 -16.78 -4.34
C ALA A 54 12.28 -15.90 -3.27
N ASN A 55 11.10 -16.28 -2.75
CA ASN A 55 10.47 -15.62 -1.60
C ASN A 55 11.42 -15.54 -0.40
N THR A 56 12.05 -16.66 -0.03
CA THR A 56 13.02 -16.71 1.08
C THR A 56 14.18 -15.75 0.88
N CYS A 57 14.75 -15.72 -0.34
CA CYS A 57 15.86 -14.83 -0.64
C CYS A 57 15.46 -13.34 -0.57
N LEU A 58 14.26 -12.99 -1.04
CA LEU A 58 13.75 -11.62 -1.02
C LEU A 58 13.39 -11.17 0.40
N LEU A 59 12.78 -12.03 1.21
CA LEU A 59 12.46 -11.71 2.60
C LEU A 59 13.74 -11.55 3.45
N LEU A 60 14.77 -12.36 3.23
CA LEU A 60 16.08 -12.14 3.87
C LEU A 60 16.72 -10.82 3.43
N LEU A 61 16.57 -10.43 2.17
CA LEU A 61 17.03 -9.13 1.69
C LEU A 61 16.24 -7.97 2.30
N LEU A 62 14.92 -8.11 2.42
CA LEU A 62 14.05 -7.11 3.01
C LEU A 62 14.38 -6.91 4.49
N ASP A 63 14.53 -8.01 5.24
CA ASP A 63 14.98 -8.02 6.62
C ASP A 63 16.32 -7.28 6.76
N TRP A 64 17.31 -7.60 5.93
CA TRP A 64 18.59 -6.88 5.90
C TRP A 64 18.42 -5.38 5.62
N CYS A 65 17.46 -4.97 4.78
CA CYS A 65 17.21 -3.55 4.51
C CYS A 65 16.68 -2.80 5.74
N LEU A 66 15.95 -3.46 6.64
CA LEU A 66 15.40 -2.88 7.86
C LEU A 66 16.41 -2.79 9.00
N HIS A 67 17.50 -3.57 8.94
CA HIS A 67 18.55 -3.54 9.96
C HIS A 67 19.43 -2.28 9.86
N ALA A 68 19.64 -1.62 11.01
CA ALA A 68 20.49 -0.45 11.20
C ALA A 68 21.99 -0.81 11.18
N ASP A 69 22.48 -1.37 10.08
CA ASP A 69 23.90 -1.67 9.88
C ASP A 69 24.62 -0.59 9.08
N SER A 70 25.95 -0.57 9.18
CA SER A 70 26.88 0.33 8.48
C SER A 70 27.01 0.06 6.97
N PHE A 71 25.91 -0.10 6.25
CA PHE A 71 25.91 -0.11 4.79
C PHE A 71 25.77 1.32 4.25
N SER A 72 26.74 1.75 3.43
CA SER A 72 26.69 3.04 2.75
C SER A 72 26.49 2.82 1.26
N GLY A 73 25.23 2.88 0.82
CA GLY A 73 24.87 2.83 -0.59
C GLY A 73 25.50 3.98 -1.36
N GLN A 74 26.08 3.70 -2.52
CA GLN A 74 26.75 4.71 -3.34
C GLN A 74 25.74 5.65 -3.99
N GLY A 75 24.57 5.12 -4.39
CA GLY A 75 23.49 5.92 -4.98
C GLY A 75 23.84 6.67 -6.28
N HIS A 76 24.96 6.31 -6.91
CA HIS A 76 25.48 6.97 -8.11
C HIS A 76 25.03 6.31 -9.43
N SER A 77 24.27 5.22 -9.34
CA SER A 77 23.90 4.41 -10.48
C SER A 77 22.44 4.61 -10.88
N PHE A 78 22.07 4.15 -12.08
CA PHE A 78 20.72 4.34 -12.62
C PHE A 78 19.66 3.76 -11.68
N HIS A 79 19.89 2.54 -11.17
CA HIS A 79 19.02 1.90 -10.19
C HIS A 79 19.32 2.31 -8.73
N GLY A 80 20.35 3.13 -8.48
CA GLY A 80 20.74 3.57 -7.14
C GLY A 80 20.00 4.82 -6.63
N THR A 81 19.06 5.37 -7.41
CA THR A 81 18.34 6.59 -7.05
C THR A 81 17.62 6.44 -5.70
N GLY A 82 17.83 7.39 -4.78
CA GLY A 82 17.31 7.34 -3.40
C GLY A 82 18.12 6.46 -2.44
N GLY A 83 19.11 5.68 -2.92
CA GLY A 83 19.89 4.75 -2.09
C GLY A 83 21.18 5.33 -1.48
N ARG A 84 21.50 6.60 -1.73
CA ARG A 84 22.76 7.19 -1.24
C ARG A 84 22.79 7.18 0.29
N GLY A 85 23.81 6.56 0.87
CA GLY A 85 24.01 6.48 2.31
C GLY A 85 23.20 5.41 3.03
N GLY A 86 22.43 4.57 2.31
CA GLY A 86 21.59 3.55 2.96
C GLY A 86 21.17 2.41 2.03
N LYS A 87 20.13 1.67 2.44
CA LYS A 87 19.64 0.46 1.75
C LYS A 87 18.30 0.69 1.01
N LYS A 88 17.86 1.95 0.88
CA LYS A 88 16.55 2.34 0.34
C LYS A 88 16.33 1.88 -1.11
N ALA A 89 17.36 1.94 -1.95
CA ALA A 89 17.27 1.45 -3.33
C ALA A 89 17.05 -0.08 -3.38
N GLN A 90 17.76 -0.84 -2.54
CA GLN A 90 17.61 -2.29 -2.43
C GLN A 90 16.21 -2.63 -1.92
N MET A 91 15.72 -1.93 -0.90
CA MET A 91 14.37 -2.07 -0.38
C MET A 91 13.32 -1.83 -1.47
N ARG A 92 13.43 -0.72 -2.21
CA ARG A 92 12.55 -0.39 -3.35
C ARG A 92 12.45 -1.53 -4.34
N PHE A 93 13.59 -2.00 -4.85
CA PHE A 93 13.56 -3.03 -5.88
C PHE A 93 13.18 -4.40 -5.32
N CYS A 94 13.50 -4.72 -4.07
CA CYS A 94 13.03 -5.93 -3.41
C CYS A 94 11.49 -5.96 -3.32
N ILE A 95 10.89 -4.89 -2.81
CA ILE A 95 9.43 -4.75 -2.72
C ILE A 95 8.78 -4.76 -4.09
N ARG A 96 9.39 -4.12 -5.10
CA ARG A 96 8.88 -4.15 -6.47
C ARG A 96 8.85 -5.57 -7.07
N VAL A 97 9.85 -6.41 -6.76
CA VAL A 97 9.83 -7.83 -7.14
C VAL A 97 8.69 -8.55 -6.43
N LEU A 98 8.59 -8.42 -5.11
CA LEU A 98 7.51 -9.06 -4.32
C LEU A 98 6.12 -8.66 -4.85
N ARG A 99 5.90 -7.37 -5.11
CA ARG A 99 4.69 -6.85 -5.72
C ARG A 99 4.39 -7.51 -7.07
N SER A 100 5.39 -7.56 -7.96
CA SER A 100 5.20 -8.18 -9.27
C SER A 100 4.79 -9.66 -9.17
N MET A 101 5.27 -10.36 -8.14
CA MET A 101 4.99 -11.78 -7.93
C MET A 101 3.61 -12.02 -7.31
N VAL A 102 3.19 -11.23 -6.33
CA VAL A 102 1.83 -11.37 -5.76
C VAL A 102 0.74 -11.00 -6.78
N CYS A 103 1.02 -10.05 -7.68
CA CYS A 103 0.10 -9.70 -8.78
C CYS A 103 -0.07 -10.81 -9.83
N VAL A 104 0.73 -11.90 -9.81
CA VAL A 104 0.48 -13.09 -10.64
C VAL A 104 -0.79 -13.82 -10.19
N GLY A 105 -1.21 -13.66 -8.94
CA GLY A 105 -2.40 -14.32 -8.39
C GLY A 105 -2.22 -15.83 -8.20
N HIS A 106 -0.99 -16.30 -8.05
CA HIS A 106 -0.70 -17.73 -7.83
C HIS A 106 -0.75 -18.07 -6.34
N GLU A 107 -1.87 -18.65 -5.91
CA GLU A 107 -2.17 -18.89 -4.48
C GLU A 107 -1.08 -19.65 -3.71
N PRO A 108 -0.48 -20.75 -4.22
CA PRO A 108 0.60 -21.42 -3.49
C PRO A 108 1.83 -20.54 -3.23
N LEU A 109 2.11 -19.57 -4.12
CA LEU A 109 3.21 -18.62 -3.92
C LEU A 109 2.85 -17.58 -2.86
N ILE A 110 1.60 -17.10 -2.87
CA ILE A 110 1.06 -16.16 -1.88
C ILE A 110 1.06 -16.81 -0.50
N GLN A 111 0.59 -18.06 -0.39
CA GLN A 111 0.62 -18.84 0.84
C GLN A 111 2.04 -19.02 1.35
N ASP A 112 2.98 -19.44 0.51
CA ASP A 112 4.40 -19.58 0.89
C ASP A 112 5.00 -18.25 1.40
N LEU A 113 4.65 -17.13 0.76
CA LEU A 113 5.11 -15.81 1.18
C LEU A 113 4.54 -15.43 2.57
N CYS A 114 3.25 -15.72 2.82
CA CYS A 114 2.61 -15.54 4.11
C CYS A 114 3.25 -16.42 5.20
N ASP A 115 3.45 -17.70 4.92
CA ASP A 115 4.03 -18.67 5.85
C ASP A 115 5.45 -18.28 6.29
N GLN A 116 6.19 -17.57 5.43
CA GLN A 116 7.51 -17.03 5.72
C GLN A 116 7.51 -15.68 6.46
N GLY A 117 6.33 -15.19 6.88
CA GLY A 117 6.20 -14.00 7.73
C GLY A 117 6.23 -12.66 6.99
N ALA A 118 5.90 -12.64 5.69
CA ALA A 118 5.92 -11.42 4.89
C ALA A 118 5.01 -10.31 5.44
N LEU A 119 3.84 -10.63 6.00
CA LEU A 119 2.93 -9.66 6.61
C LEU A 119 3.65 -8.81 7.67
N GLY A 120 4.32 -9.46 8.63
CA GLY A 120 5.04 -8.77 9.69
C GLY A 120 6.21 -7.92 9.18
N GLN A 121 6.96 -8.42 8.19
CA GLN A 121 8.06 -7.65 7.60
C GLN A 121 7.57 -6.41 6.85
N LEU A 122 6.49 -6.52 6.07
CA LEU A 122 5.91 -5.40 5.33
C LEU A 122 5.30 -4.34 6.27
N LEU A 123 4.64 -4.76 7.35
CA LEU A 123 4.23 -3.85 8.43
C LEU A 123 5.43 -3.15 9.06
N GLY A 124 6.55 -3.86 9.23
CA GLY A 124 7.82 -3.31 9.67
C GLY A 124 8.38 -2.22 8.74
N VAL A 125 8.27 -2.41 7.42
CA VAL A 125 8.64 -1.38 6.42
C VAL A 125 7.78 -0.13 6.60
N LEU A 126 6.46 -0.29 6.67
CA LEU A 126 5.55 0.86 6.83
C LEU A 126 5.80 1.61 8.14
N ARG A 127 5.99 0.88 9.24
CA ARG A 127 6.33 1.45 10.55
C ARG A 127 7.64 2.22 10.50
N TRP A 128 8.66 1.69 9.81
CA TRP A 128 9.93 2.39 9.62
C TRP A 128 9.74 3.75 8.96
N PHE A 129 8.93 3.85 7.89
CA PHE A 129 8.65 5.14 7.24
C PHE A 129 7.90 6.11 8.14
N LEU A 130 6.92 5.63 8.93
CA LEU A 130 6.19 6.47 9.88
C LEU A 130 7.08 7.00 11.01
N ASP A 131 8.06 6.20 11.45
CA ASP A 131 8.97 6.56 12.54
C ASP A 131 10.14 7.45 12.08
N THR A 132 10.57 7.33 10.82
CA THR A 132 11.67 8.13 10.28
C THR A 132 11.22 9.53 9.89
N GLN A 133 11.92 10.55 10.39
CA GLN A 133 11.77 11.95 9.94
C GLN A 133 12.49 12.24 8.62
N GLU A 134 12.68 11.23 7.76
CA GLU A 134 13.29 11.44 6.45
C GLU A 134 12.36 12.29 5.57
N THR A 135 12.95 13.12 4.72
CA THR A 135 12.17 13.89 3.73
C THR A 135 11.52 12.92 2.76
N GLU A 136 10.19 12.92 2.70
CA GLU A 136 9.45 12.11 1.74
C GLU A 136 9.80 12.51 0.30
N ASP A 137 10.13 11.49 -0.50
CA ASP A 137 10.33 11.59 -1.94
C ASP A 137 9.43 10.59 -2.67
N ASP A 138 9.42 10.65 -4.00
CA ASP A 138 8.64 9.74 -4.86
C ASP A 138 9.00 8.26 -4.62
N VAL A 139 10.28 7.98 -4.28
CA VAL A 139 10.75 6.64 -3.96
C VAL A 139 10.18 6.13 -2.63
N SER A 140 10.14 6.97 -1.60
CA SER A 140 9.52 6.65 -0.31
C SER A 140 8.04 6.33 -0.49
N LEU A 141 7.32 7.16 -1.24
CA LEU A 141 5.89 6.92 -1.49
C LEU A 141 5.67 5.63 -2.28
N GLU A 142 6.52 5.35 -3.29
CA GLU A 142 6.45 4.09 -4.03
C GLU A 142 6.62 2.87 -3.13
N ILE A 143 7.63 2.87 -2.25
CA ILE A 143 7.88 1.75 -1.33
C ILE A 143 6.65 1.51 -0.45
N GLN A 144 6.08 2.57 0.12
CA GLN A 144 4.93 2.49 1.01
C GLN A 144 3.67 2.00 0.27
N MET A 145 3.40 2.52 -0.93
CA MET A 145 2.29 2.05 -1.78
C MET A 145 2.44 0.58 -2.17
N ASP A 146 3.61 0.19 -2.67
CA ASP A 146 3.84 -1.19 -3.10
C ASP A 146 3.75 -2.16 -1.90
N SER A 147 4.20 -1.74 -0.71
CA SER A 147 4.06 -2.52 0.53
C SER A 147 2.59 -2.73 0.92
N GLN A 148 1.77 -1.68 0.88
CA GLN A 148 0.34 -1.75 1.17
C GLN A 148 -0.42 -2.56 0.14
N LEU A 149 -0.06 -2.48 -1.15
CA LEU A 149 -0.65 -3.33 -2.19
C LEU A 149 -0.34 -4.81 -1.94
N ILE A 150 0.91 -5.14 -1.58
CA ILE A 150 1.25 -6.53 -1.24
C ILE A 150 0.41 -6.99 -0.05
N LEU A 151 0.34 -6.22 1.03
CA LEU A 151 -0.49 -6.53 2.20
C LEU A 151 -1.95 -6.77 1.81
N SER A 152 -2.49 -5.94 0.92
CA SER A 152 -3.87 -6.06 0.42
C SER A 152 -4.07 -7.41 -0.29
N VAL A 153 -3.22 -7.75 -1.24
CA VAL A 153 -3.27 -9.04 -1.96
C VAL A 153 -3.09 -10.23 -1.02
N LEU A 154 -2.22 -10.13 -0.01
CA LEU A 154 -2.03 -11.23 0.96
C LEU A 154 -3.31 -11.47 1.76
N CYS A 155 -3.99 -10.42 2.21
CA CYS A 155 -5.14 -10.52 3.12
C CYS A 155 -6.50 -10.67 2.44
N GLU A 156 -6.60 -10.34 1.14
CA GLU A 156 -7.87 -10.35 0.42
C GLU A 156 -8.55 -11.72 0.50
N GLY A 157 -9.79 -11.75 1.02
CA GLY A 157 -10.58 -12.97 1.15
C GLY A 157 -10.12 -13.99 2.21
N ASP A 158 -9.01 -13.76 2.92
CA ASP A 158 -8.44 -14.72 3.87
C ASP A 158 -8.53 -14.21 5.33
N LEU A 159 -9.43 -14.81 6.11
CA LEU A 159 -9.67 -14.42 7.50
C LEU A 159 -8.43 -14.62 8.39
N HIS A 160 -7.67 -15.70 8.20
CA HIS A 160 -6.51 -15.99 9.04
C HIS A 160 -5.41 -14.95 8.83
N ARG A 161 -5.18 -14.53 7.57
CA ARG A 161 -4.20 -13.50 7.24
C ARG A 161 -4.62 -12.11 7.76
N LYS A 162 -5.92 -11.80 7.78
CA LYS A 162 -6.45 -10.60 8.46
C LYS A 162 -6.24 -10.65 9.97
N GLU A 163 -6.40 -11.81 10.60
CA GLU A 163 -6.08 -11.98 12.03
C GLU A 163 -4.58 -11.79 12.31
N LEU A 164 -3.71 -12.28 11.42
CA LEU A 164 -2.26 -12.05 11.50
C LEU A 164 -1.86 -10.59 11.27
N PHE A 165 -2.59 -9.88 10.40
CA PHE A 165 -2.45 -8.43 10.22
C PHE A 165 -2.69 -7.69 11.54
N GLY A 166 -3.76 -8.08 12.25
CA GLY A 166 -3.98 -7.77 13.65
C GLY A 166 -4.09 -6.27 13.98
N SER A 167 -4.16 -5.96 15.28
CA SER A 167 -4.27 -4.57 15.75
C SER A 167 -3.10 -3.69 15.30
N ASP A 168 -1.90 -4.25 15.26
CA ASP A 168 -0.68 -3.55 14.84
C ASP A 168 -0.78 -3.01 13.41
N GLY A 169 -1.30 -3.82 12.49
CA GLY A 169 -1.56 -3.39 11.12
C GLY A 169 -2.64 -2.32 11.05
N VAL A 170 -3.71 -2.45 11.83
CA VAL A 170 -4.79 -1.45 11.88
C VAL A 170 -4.26 -0.09 12.34
N GLU A 171 -3.44 -0.05 13.40
CA GLU A 171 -2.85 1.19 13.94
C GLU A 171 -1.91 1.86 12.93
N ILE A 172 -1.19 1.10 12.11
CA ILE A 172 -0.38 1.64 11.01
C ILE A 172 -1.28 2.31 9.96
N LEU A 173 -2.35 1.65 9.52
CA LEU A 173 -3.28 2.23 8.53
C LEU A 173 -3.96 3.49 9.05
N LEU A 174 -4.34 3.52 10.33
CA LEU A 174 -4.94 4.69 10.97
C LEU A 174 -3.99 5.90 10.94
N GLN A 175 -2.69 5.70 11.13
CA GLN A 175 -1.70 6.77 11.00
C GLN A 175 -1.62 7.32 9.58
N TYR A 176 -1.63 6.46 8.57
CA TYR A 176 -1.70 6.89 7.16
C TYR A 176 -2.99 7.64 6.84
N LEU A 177 -4.15 7.20 7.34
CA LEU A 177 -5.42 7.91 7.14
C LEU A 177 -5.47 9.27 7.88
N ASN A 178 -4.65 9.45 8.91
CA ASN A 178 -4.59 10.67 9.70
C ASN A 178 -3.66 11.75 9.13
N VAL A 179 -3.01 11.49 7.99
CA VAL A 179 -2.16 12.46 7.28
C VAL A 179 -2.95 13.74 6.93
N ASP A 180 -2.25 14.86 6.78
CA ASP A 180 -2.84 16.14 6.37
C ASP A 180 -3.49 16.01 4.99
N ALA A 181 -4.78 16.31 4.91
CA ALA A 181 -5.55 16.24 3.66
C ALA A 181 -5.02 17.20 2.58
N GLN A 182 -4.28 18.26 2.95
CA GLN A 182 -3.64 19.14 1.96
C GLN A 182 -2.58 18.41 1.14
N LEU A 183 -1.97 17.35 1.67
CA LEU A 183 -0.96 16.56 0.96
C LEU A 183 -1.54 15.84 -0.25
N ILE A 184 -2.86 15.58 -0.29
CA ILE A 184 -3.57 15.04 -1.46
C ILE A 184 -3.26 15.87 -2.72
N PHE A 185 -3.07 17.18 -2.57
CA PHE A 185 -2.84 18.12 -3.66
C PHE A 185 -1.36 18.50 -3.86
N SER A 186 -0.44 17.89 -3.10
CA SER A 186 1.00 18.19 -3.16
C SER A 186 1.67 17.85 -4.50
N GLY A 187 1.06 16.97 -5.30
CA GLY A 187 1.63 16.47 -6.56
C GLY A 187 2.72 15.40 -6.40
N LEU A 188 3.17 15.10 -5.18
CA LEU A 188 4.21 14.10 -4.92
C LEU A 188 3.69 12.65 -5.03
N GLY A 189 2.39 12.43 -4.79
CA GLY A 189 1.75 11.12 -4.90
C GLY A 189 0.96 10.67 -3.67
N HIS A 190 0.82 11.51 -2.63
CA HIS A 190 0.07 11.20 -1.42
C HIS A 190 -1.39 10.79 -1.66
N ASN A 191 -2.03 11.30 -2.71
CA ASN A 191 -3.37 10.86 -3.10
C ASN A 191 -3.40 9.37 -3.46
N LYS A 192 -2.37 8.87 -4.16
CA LYS A 192 -2.24 7.44 -4.49
C LYS A 192 -1.89 6.61 -3.26
N LEU A 193 -1.03 7.13 -2.38
CA LEU A 193 -0.72 6.48 -1.10
C LEU A 193 -1.99 6.31 -0.26
N LEU A 194 -2.79 7.36 -0.11
CA LEU A 194 -4.06 7.30 0.61
C LEU A 194 -5.06 6.33 -0.03
N LEU A 195 -5.15 6.28 -1.36
CA LEU A 195 -5.98 5.27 -2.04
C LEU A 195 -5.49 3.85 -1.74
N SER A 196 -4.17 3.63 -1.74
CA SER A 196 -3.57 2.36 -1.34
C SER A 196 -3.89 2.03 0.12
N THR A 197 -3.93 3.03 1.01
CA THR A 197 -4.28 2.83 2.42
C THR A 197 -5.74 2.40 2.55
N VAL A 198 -6.64 3.04 1.80
CA VAL A 198 -8.07 2.71 1.82
C VAL A 198 -8.31 1.31 1.24
N ASP A 199 -7.62 0.94 0.17
CA ASP A 199 -7.62 -0.43 -0.38
C ASP A 199 -7.09 -1.45 0.63
N CYS A 200 -6.04 -1.10 1.37
CA CYS A 200 -5.50 -1.94 2.44
C CYS A 200 -6.45 -2.06 3.64
N VAL A 201 -7.23 -1.02 3.97
CA VAL A 201 -8.31 -1.14 4.96
C VAL A 201 -9.37 -2.11 4.47
N TRP A 202 -9.80 -1.98 3.21
CA TRP A 202 -10.79 -2.88 2.62
C TRP A 202 -10.31 -4.34 2.65
N SER A 203 -9.09 -4.59 2.19
CA SER A 203 -8.52 -5.93 2.07
C SER A 203 -8.14 -6.54 3.43
N CYS A 204 -7.50 -5.78 4.31
CA CYS A 204 -6.89 -6.31 5.54
C CYS A 204 -7.78 -6.19 6.78
N VAL A 205 -8.73 -5.24 6.81
CA VAL A 205 -9.50 -4.91 8.03
C VAL A 205 -10.94 -5.39 7.90
N ILE A 206 -11.63 -5.04 6.81
CA ILE A 206 -13.06 -5.32 6.64
C ILE A 206 -13.30 -6.83 6.54
N GLY A 207 -14.37 -7.33 7.15
CA GLY A 207 -14.74 -8.74 7.18
C GLY A 207 -14.02 -9.58 8.24
N CYS A 208 -13.14 -8.99 9.05
CA CYS A 208 -12.55 -9.64 10.22
C CYS A 208 -12.95 -8.91 11.50
N PHE A 209 -13.66 -9.62 12.39
CA PHE A 209 -14.24 -9.04 13.61
C PHE A 209 -13.19 -8.31 14.47
N ASN A 210 -12.04 -8.92 14.71
CA ASN A 210 -11.01 -8.36 15.60
C ASN A 210 -10.40 -7.07 15.02
N THR A 211 -10.12 -7.03 13.71
CA THR A 211 -9.51 -5.85 13.07
C THR A 211 -10.52 -4.73 12.88
N GLU A 212 -11.77 -5.06 12.52
CA GLU A 212 -12.85 -4.08 12.46
C GLU A 212 -13.09 -3.42 13.81
N ASP A 213 -13.19 -4.19 14.88
CA ASP A 213 -13.44 -3.67 16.23
C ASP A 213 -12.36 -2.65 16.63
N VAL A 214 -11.08 -2.99 16.44
CA VAL A 214 -9.96 -2.05 16.66
C VAL A 214 -10.10 -0.79 15.79
N PHE A 215 -10.43 -0.95 14.51
CA PHE A 215 -10.57 0.18 13.59
C PHE A 215 -11.71 1.12 14.00
N LEU A 216 -12.85 0.56 14.44
CA LEU A 216 -14.00 1.32 14.93
C LEU A 216 -13.68 2.05 16.25
N GLU A 217 -13.10 1.35 17.22
CA GLU A 217 -12.69 1.91 18.51
C GLU A 217 -11.71 3.08 18.36
N ARG A 218 -10.81 2.99 17.37
CA ARG A 218 -9.79 4.00 17.07
C ARG A 218 -10.26 5.09 16.11
N ARG A 219 -11.57 5.23 15.92
CA ARG A 219 -12.20 6.28 15.09
C ARG A 219 -11.81 6.20 13.60
N GLY A 220 -11.47 5.02 13.08
CA GLY A 220 -11.14 4.83 11.67
C GLY A 220 -12.23 5.32 10.71
N VAL A 221 -13.51 5.09 11.06
CA VAL A 221 -14.68 5.64 10.32
C VAL A 221 -14.63 7.17 10.21
N HIS A 222 -14.21 7.85 11.28
CA HIS A 222 -14.15 9.31 11.29
C HIS A 222 -13.02 9.83 10.37
N LEU A 223 -11.92 9.09 10.28
CA LEU A 223 -10.81 9.41 9.37
C LEU A 223 -11.24 9.21 7.91
N LEU A 224 -11.94 8.11 7.59
CA LEU A 224 -12.49 7.87 6.25
C LEU A 224 -13.47 8.97 5.83
N LEU A 225 -14.38 9.40 6.72
CA LEU A 225 -15.31 10.49 6.43
C LEU A 225 -14.62 11.85 6.29
N ARG A 226 -13.59 12.12 7.09
CA ARG A 226 -12.76 13.33 6.95
C ARG A 226 -12.06 13.34 5.58
N LEU A 227 -11.47 12.22 5.17
CA LEU A 227 -10.87 12.08 3.85
C LEU A 227 -11.92 12.23 2.75
N LEU A 228 -13.10 11.63 2.91
CA LEU A 228 -14.20 11.77 1.96
C LEU A 228 -14.62 13.23 1.77
N GLN A 229 -14.66 14.03 2.84
CA GLN A 229 -14.98 15.46 2.77
C GLN A 229 -13.91 16.26 2.02
N ALA A 230 -12.62 15.92 2.20
CA ALA A 230 -11.50 16.69 1.66
C ALA A 230 -11.03 16.23 0.26
N SER A 231 -11.41 15.02 -0.16
CA SER A 231 -10.83 14.38 -1.34
C SER A 231 -11.44 14.86 -2.66
N PRO A 232 -10.66 14.86 -3.76
CA PRO A 232 -11.17 15.07 -5.10
C PRO A 232 -12.06 13.91 -5.56
N ARG A 233 -12.92 14.18 -6.56
CA ARG A 233 -13.93 13.26 -7.10
C ARG A 233 -13.41 11.84 -7.38
N HIS A 234 -12.22 11.72 -7.99
CA HIS A 234 -11.67 10.43 -8.40
C HIS A 234 -11.30 9.49 -7.24
N MET A 235 -11.27 9.99 -6.00
CA MET A 235 -11.02 9.18 -4.81
C MET A 235 -12.32 8.78 -4.08
N LEU A 236 -13.44 9.46 -4.37
CA LEU A 236 -14.67 9.31 -3.61
C LEU A 236 -15.27 7.91 -3.73
N SER A 237 -15.22 7.30 -4.91
CA SER A 237 -15.79 5.96 -5.15
C SER A 237 -15.17 4.91 -4.23
N THR A 238 -13.84 4.92 -4.10
CA THR A 238 -13.12 3.96 -3.24
C THR A 238 -13.45 4.20 -1.77
N LEU A 239 -13.42 5.46 -1.31
CA LEU A 239 -13.77 5.81 0.07
C LEU A 239 -15.21 5.44 0.44
N ILE A 240 -16.17 5.69 -0.46
CA ILE A 240 -17.59 5.34 -0.26
C ILE A 240 -17.77 3.82 -0.28
N GLY A 241 -17.11 3.10 -1.19
CA GLY A 241 -17.14 1.64 -1.24
C GLY A 241 -16.65 1.01 0.07
N THR A 242 -15.49 1.45 0.57
CA THR A 242 -14.96 0.99 1.86
C THR A 242 -15.89 1.31 3.02
N LEU A 243 -16.48 2.52 3.07
CA LEU A 243 -17.46 2.89 4.10
C LEU A 243 -18.74 2.06 4.03
N LEU A 244 -19.21 1.74 2.81
CA LEU A 244 -20.40 0.94 2.58
C LEU A 244 -20.22 -0.48 3.12
N GLU A 245 -19.11 -1.12 2.76
CA GLU A 245 -18.83 -2.49 3.22
C GLU A 245 -18.56 -2.54 4.72
N LEU A 246 -17.89 -1.53 5.29
CA LEU A 246 -17.73 -1.43 6.75
C LEU A 246 -19.08 -1.29 7.47
N CYS A 247 -20.11 -0.71 6.82
CA CYS A 247 -21.45 -0.61 7.39
C CYS A 247 -22.21 -1.95 7.40
N GLU A 248 -21.69 -3.02 6.80
CA GLU A 248 -22.20 -4.38 7.04
C GLU A 248 -22.00 -4.79 8.50
N ASN A 249 -21.00 -4.22 9.19
CA ASN A 249 -20.86 -4.32 10.64
C ASN A 249 -21.85 -3.36 11.34
N PRO A 250 -22.80 -3.88 12.13
CA PRO A 250 -23.79 -3.06 12.83
C PRO A 250 -23.19 -2.03 13.80
N GLN A 251 -21.97 -2.27 14.30
CA GLN A 251 -21.27 -1.34 15.19
C GLN A 251 -20.73 -0.12 14.45
N ALA A 252 -20.53 -0.18 13.14
CA ALA A 252 -19.98 0.95 12.36
C ALA A 252 -20.96 2.12 12.24
N LEU A 253 -22.27 1.85 12.13
CA LEU A 253 -23.29 2.87 11.89
C LEU A 253 -23.34 3.97 12.99
N PRO A 254 -23.30 3.65 14.30
CA PRO A 254 -23.13 4.66 15.35
C PRO A 254 -21.96 5.62 15.12
N HIS A 255 -20.80 5.12 14.67
CA HIS A 255 -19.63 5.95 14.38
C HIS A 255 -19.84 6.86 13.18
N VAL A 256 -20.54 6.39 12.14
CA VAL A 256 -20.91 7.21 10.97
C VAL A 256 -21.84 8.35 11.41
N LEU A 257 -22.87 8.04 12.19
CA LEU A 257 -23.87 9.03 12.63
C LEU A 257 -23.33 10.01 13.68
N SER A 258 -22.33 9.61 14.47
CA SER A 258 -21.66 10.49 15.45
C SER A 258 -20.68 11.46 14.81
N TRP A 259 -20.20 11.19 13.59
CA TRP A 259 -19.20 12.02 12.94
C TRP A 259 -19.71 13.44 12.68
N ARG A 260 -18.82 14.42 12.88
CA ARG A 260 -19.00 15.84 12.54
C ARG A 260 -17.78 16.32 11.78
N GLY A 261 -17.99 16.77 10.56
CA GLY A 261 -16.97 17.34 9.69
C GLY A 261 -16.75 18.83 9.89
N GLU A 262 -16.05 19.44 8.94
CA GLU A 262 -15.90 20.90 8.92
C GLU A 262 -17.25 21.59 8.90
N LYS A 263 -17.40 22.66 9.70
CA LYS A 263 -18.66 23.42 9.86
C LYS A 263 -19.82 22.56 10.38
N ASP A 264 -19.53 21.52 11.16
CA ASP A 264 -20.52 20.64 11.80
C ASP A 264 -21.38 19.84 10.81
N VAL A 265 -20.87 19.62 9.58
CA VAL A 265 -21.51 18.78 8.57
C VAL A 265 -21.59 17.34 9.08
N THR A 266 -22.78 16.74 9.00
CA THR A 266 -23.01 15.34 9.35
C THR A 266 -22.71 14.40 8.18
N ALA A 267 -22.46 13.11 8.45
CA ALA A 267 -22.19 12.14 7.39
C ALA A 267 -23.34 12.05 6.35
N PRO A 268 -24.64 12.01 6.74
CA PRO A 268 -25.73 12.03 5.77
C PRO A 268 -25.75 13.31 4.91
N GLN A 269 -25.45 14.47 5.49
CA GLN A 269 -25.36 15.73 4.73
C GLN A 269 -24.22 15.67 3.71
N LEU A 270 -23.03 15.20 4.12
CA LEU A 270 -21.89 15.03 3.23
C LEU A 270 -22.22 14.10 2.05
N LEU A 271 -22.83 12.94 2.32
CA LEU A 271 -23.21 11.98 1.28
C LEU A 271 -24.24 12.56 0.30
N LEU A 272 -25.23 13.31 0.81
CA LEU A 272 -26.21 14.01 -0.03
C LEU A 272 -25.55 15.11 -0.88
N GLU A 273 -24.57 15.84 -0.34
CA GLU A 273 -23.82 16.84 -1.10
C GLU A 273 -22.99 16.22 -2.22
N ILE A 274 -22.32 15.10 -1.94
CA ILE A 274 -21.57 14.33 -2.95
C ILE A 274 -22.52 13.85 -4.04
N TRP A 275 -23.65 13.24 -3.66
CA TRP A 275 -24.67 12.78 -4.61
C TRP A 275 -25.21 13.90 -5.50
N ARG A 276 -25.52 15.08 -4.93
CA ARG A 276 -25.99 16.24 -5.70
C ARG A 276 -24.95 16.73 -6.70
N LYS A 277 -23.67 16.82 -6.30
CA LYS A 277 -22.58 17.20 -7.20
C LYS A 277 -22.43 16.20 -8.35
N GLU A 278 -22.58 14.91 -8.09
CA GLU A 278 -22.56 13.88 -9.14
C GLU A 278 -23.73 14.04 -10.12
N GLU A 279 -24.94 14.27 -9.63
CA GLU A 279 -26.11 14.52 -10.48
C GLU A 279 -25.95 15.77 -11.36
N GLU A 280 -25.44 16.87 -10.81
CA GLU A 280 -25.17 18.10 -11.56
C GLU A 280 -24.18 17.85 -12.71
N LEU A 281 -23.12 17.07 -12.46
CA LEU A 281 -22.15 16.68 -13.49
C LEU A 281 -22.74 15.76 -14.56
N MET A 282 -23.72 14.94 -14.20
CA MET A 282 -24.48 14.10 -15.14
C MET A 282 -25.56 14.90 -15.90
N GLY A 283 -25.72 16.19 -15.61
CA GLY A 283 -26.73 17.05 -16.25
C GLY A 283 -28.17 16.78 -15.76
N ILE A 284 -28.34 16.14 -14.61
CA ILE A 284 -29.66 15.86 -14.04
C ILE A 284 -30.23 17.15 -13.45
N THR A 285 -31.36 17.62 -13.99
CA THR A 285 -32.07 18.79 -13.48
C THR A 285 -33.03 18.43 -12.35
N ARG A 286 -33.10 19.28 -11.32
CA ARG A 286 -34.07 19.18 -10.23
C ARG A 286 -34.98 20.40 -10.15
N ASP A 287 -36.21 20.21 -9.69
CA ASP A 287 -37.11 21.31 -9.37
C ASP A 287 -36.80 21.97 -8.01
N GLN A 288 -37.55 23.02 -7.67
CA GLN A 288 -37.44 23.76 -6.41
C GLN A 288 -37.74 22.90 -5.16
N ARG A 289 -38.32 21.71 -5.31
CA ARG A 289 -38.60 20.75 -4.23
C ARG A 289 -37.53 19.64 -4.16
N GLY A 290 -36.51 19.70 -5.02
CA GLY A 290 -35.46 18.70 -5.12
C GLY A 290 -35.92 17.42 -5.83
N SER A 291 -37.05 17.41 -6.52
CA SER A 291 -37.48 16.27 -7.35
C SER A 291 -36.75 16.31 -8.69
N ILE A 292 -36.36 15.14 -9.21
CA ILE A 292 -35.71 15.03 -10.53
C ILE A 292 -36.73 15.42 -11.60
N THR A 293 -36.40 16.43 -12.40
CA THR A 293 -37.21 16.89 -13.53
C THR A 293 -36.48 16.52 -14.81
N GLY A 294 -37.15 15.80 -15.72
CA GLY A 294 -36.59 15.43 -17.02
C GLY A 294 -36.00 14.01 -17.04
N THR A 295 -36.85 12.99 -16.91
CA THR A 295 -36.55 11.67 -17.49
C THR A 295 -36.93 11.69 -18.98
N ASP A 296 -36.27 12.54 -19.76
CA ASP A 296 -36.38 12.43 -21.22
C ASP A 296 -35.46 11.29 -21.65
N HIS A 297 -36.07 10.12 -21.90
CA HIS A 297 -35.46 8.89 -22.42
C HIS A 297 -34.84 9.02 -23.83
N SER A 298 -34.30 10.18 -24.22
CA SER A 298 -33.99 10.47 -25.62
C SER A 298 -32.52 10.57 -25.98
N ASN A 299 -31.56 10.45 -25.06
CA ASN A 299 -30.13 10.38 -25.44
C ASN A 299 -29.27 9.65 -24.39
N VAL A 300 -29.25 8.32 -24.42
CA VAL A 300 -28.15 7.52 -23.85
C VAL A 300 -27.85 6.37 -24.81
N PHE A 301 -26.81 6.54 -25.63
CA PHE A 301 -25.97 5.48 -26.22
C PHE A 301 -24.54 6.00 -26.29
#